data_AF-W4K602-F1
#
_entry.id   AF-W4K602-F1
#
_cell.length_a   1.000
_cell.length_b   1.000
_cell.length_c   1.000
_cell.angle_alpha   90.00
_cell.angle_beta   90.00
_cell.angle_gamma   90.00
#
_symmetry.space_group_name_H-M   'P 1'
#
loop_
_entity.id
_entity.type
_entity.pdbx_description
1 polymer ?
#
loop_
_entity_poly.entity_id
_entity_poly.type
_entity_poly.pdbx_seq_one_letter_code
_entity_poly.pdbx_strand_id
1 'polypeptide(L)'
;MKAVGEVKGQPASGYVELDTHNIFGYMEGRATNLALRAVHPGERPFIIACSTFPGSGHWTGHWPGDNYSKWAYMAHSIAGVLQF
;
A
#
# COMPACT_ATOMS: atom_id res chain seq x y z
N MET A 1 -21.56 -27.97 -6.53
CA MET A 1 -20.23 -28.48 -6.91
C MET A 1 -19.20 -27.75 -6.07
N LYS A 2 -18.72 -28.37 -4.99
CA LYS A 2 -17.63 -27.86 -4.14
C LYS A 2 -16.38 -28.63 -4.52
N ALA A 3 -15.38 -27.94 -5.07
CA ALA A 3 -13.98 -28.36 -5.10
C ALA A 3 -13.15 -27.16 -5.55
N VAL A 4 -12.74 -26.31 -4.61
CA VAL A 4 -11.50 -25.54 -4.79
C VAL A 4 -10.74 -25.80 -3.50
N GLY A 5 -9.77 -26.72 -3.58
CA GLY A 5 -8.84 -26.96 -2.47
C GLY A 5 -8.09 -25.68 -2.16
N GLU A 6 -7.64 -25.53 -0.92
CA GLU A 6 -6.78 -24.42 -0.52
C GLU A 6 -5.58 -24.32 -1.46
N VAL A 7 -5.57 -23.28 -2.29
CA VAL A 7 -4.42 -22.95 -3.11
C VAL A 7 -3.48 -22.16 -2.19
N LYS A 8 -2.28 -22.70 -1.94
CA LYS A 8 -1.21 -21.98 -1.22
C LYS A 8 -1.03 -20.60 -1.87
N GLY A 9 -1.26 -19.54 -1.08
CA GLY A 9 -1.15 -18.15 -1.54
C GLY A 9 -2.48 -17.41 -1.69
N GLN A 10 -3.64 -18.03 -1.38
CA GLN A 10 -4.91 -17.30 -1.33
C GLN A 10 -5.05 -16.47 -0.03
N PRO A 11 -5.38 -15.17 -0.10
CA PRO A 11 -5.82 -14.40 1.06
C PRO A 11 -7.04 -15.05 1.76
N ALA A 12 -7.19 -14.79 3.05
CA ALA A 12 -8.22 -15.39 3.92
C ALA A 12 -9.68 -15.19 3.45
N SER A 13 -9.90 -14.25 2.53
CA SER A 13 -11.17 -13.96 1.86
C SER A 13 -11.55 -15.00 0.78
N GLY A 14 -10.63 -15.88 0.38
CA GLY A 14 -10.83 -16.89 -0.67
C GLY A 14 -10.62 -16.38 -2.10
N TYR A 15 -10.25 -15.11 -2.27
CA TYR A 15 -9.83 -14.56 -3.56
C TYR A 15 -8.43 -15.08 -3.93
N VAL A 16 -8.14 -15.16 -5.23
CA VAL A 16 -6.78 -15.49 -5.71
C VAL A 16 -5.93 -14.23 -5.79
N GLU A 17 -4.61 -14.38 -5.66
CA GLU A 17 -3.71 -13.22 -5.67
C GLU A 17 -3.81 -12.39 -6.95
N LEU A 18 -4.10 -13.02 -8.10
CA LEU A 18 -4.33 -12.30 -9.36
C LEU A 18 -5.40 -11.20 -9.24
N ASP A 19 -6.45 -11.45 -8.45
CA ASP A 19 -7.56 -10.52 -8.26
C ASP A 19 -7.24 -9.46 -7.18
N THR A 20 -6.30 -9.75 -6.27
CA THR A 20 -6.02 -8.91 -5.09
C THR A 20 -4.67 -8.22 -5.11
N HIS A 21 -3.80 -8.52 -6.08
CA HIS A 21 -2.40 -8.09 -6.10
C HIS A 21 -2.24 -6.59 -5.86
N ASN A 22 -2.94 -5.78 -6.66
CA ASN A 22 -2.81 -4.33 -6.62
C ASN A 22 -3.42 -3.70 -5.35
N ILE A 23 -4.35 -4.37 -4.67
CA ILE A 23 -4.98 -3.83 -3.45
C ILE A 23 -4.25 -4.25 -2.17
N PHE A 24 -3.24 -5.13 -2.25
CA PHE A 24 -2.50 -5.60 -1.09
C PHE A 24 -1.91 -4.46 -0.25
N GLY A 25 -1.14 -3.56 -0.87
CA GLY A 25 -0.52 -2.42 -0.18
C GLY A 25 -1.54 -1.43 0.40
N TYR A 26 -2.70 -1.28 -0.24
CA TYR A 26 -3.81 -0.50 0.31
C TYR A 26 -4.36 -1.12 1.61
N MET A 27 -4.59 -2.44 1.61
CA MET A 27 -5.11 -3.15 2.78
C MET A 27 -4.11 -3.10 3.94
N GLU A 28 -2.83 -3.28 3.65
CA GLU A 28 -1.75 -3.16 4.63
C GLU A 28 -1.66 -1.76 5.23
N GLY A 29 -1.67 -0.71 4.40
CA GLY A 29 -1.66 0.68 4.87
C GLY A 29 -2.86 1.02 5.75
N ARG A 30 -4.06 0.53 5.38
CA ARG A 30 -5.28 0.69 6.19
C ARG A 30 -5.18 -0.04 7.53
N ALA A 31 -4.73 -1.30 7.53
CA ALA A 31 -4.57 -2.07 8.75
C ALA A 31 -3.57 -1.41 9.70
N THR A 32 -2.44 -0.94 9.18
CA THR A 32 -1.41 -0.22 9.94
C THR A 32 -1.94 1.08 10.53
N ASN A 33 -2.71 1.86 9.76
CA ASN A 33 -3.34 3.10 10.25
C ASN A 33 -4.28 2.83 11.44
N LEU A 34 -5.16 1.83 11.30
CA LEU A 34 -6.08 1.45 12.37
C LEU A 34 -5.35 0.92 13.60
N ALA A 35 -4.28 0.14 13.42
CA ALA A 35 -3.46 -0.35 14.51
C ALA A 35 -2.79 0.80 15.27
N LEU A 36 -2.19 1.78 14.56
CA LEU A 36 -1.58 2.94 15.21
C LEU A 36 -2.59 3.77 16.00
N ARG A 37 -3.81 3.96 15.48
CA ARG A 37 -4.90 4.64 16.21
C ARG A 37 -5.32 3.91 17.48
N ALA A 38 -5.22 2.58 17.49
CA ALA A 38 -5.53 1.77 18.65
C ALA A 38 -4.40 1.80 19.70
N VAL A 39 -3.14 1.76 19.26
CA VAL A 39 -1.97 1.77 20.15
C VAL A 39 -1.70 3.18 20.72
N HIS A 40 -1.92 4.23 19.92
CA HIS A 40 -1.67 5.64 20.28
C HIS A 40 -2.97 6.45 20.17
N PRO A 41 -3.93 6.25 21.10
CA PRO A 41 -5.22 6.93 21.03
C PRO A 41 -5.07 8.44 21.17
N GLY A 42 -5.74 9.19 20.28
CA GLY A 42 -5.70 10.65 20.26
C GLY A 42 -4.56 11.25 19.43
N GLU A 43 -3.59 10.45 19.02
CA GLU A 43 -2.51 10.88 18.13
C GLU A 43 -2.85 10.60 16.66
N ARG A 44 -2.34 11.47 15.77
CA ARG A 44 -2.52 11.30 14.32
C ARG A 44 -1.49 10.28 13.81
N PRO A 45 -1.91 9.17 13.18
CA PRO A 45 -0.97 8.22 12.57
C PRO A 45 -0.17 8.86 11.43
N PHE A 46 1.10 8.50 11.33
CA PHE A 46 1.98 8.85 10.23
C PHE A 46 2.61 7.58 9.65
N ILE A 47 2.34 7.30 8.38
CA ILE A 47 2.77 6.09 7.67
C ILE A 47 3.22 6.50 6.27
N ILE A 48 4.29 5.88 5.79
CA ILE A 48 4.82 6.04 4.44
C ILE A 48 4.88 4.65 3.80
N ALA A 49 4.15 4.45 2.70
CA ALA A 49 4.01 3.16 2.02
C ALA A 49 4.63 3.18 0.61
N CYS A 50 5.29 2.07 0.26
CA CYS A 50 5.84 1.83 -1.08
C CYS A 50 4.73 1.54 -2.09
N SER A 51 3.85 0.59 -1.77
CA SER A 51 2.76 0.14 -2.64
C SER A 51 1.46 0.86 -2.32
N THR A 52 0.69 1.21 -3.35
CA THR A 52 -0.55 1.99 -3.23
C THR A 52 -1.57 1.56 -4.28
N PHE A 53 -2.84 1.93 -4.04
CA PHE A 53 -3.97 1.77 -4.97
C PHE A 53 -4.90 2.99 -4.82
N PRO A 54 -5.82 3.29 -5.76
CA PRO A 54 -6.77 4.38 -5.58
C PRO A 54 -7.45 4.35 -4.21
N GLY A 55 -7.35 5.48 -3.49
CA GLY A 55 -7.82 5.63 -2.11
C GLY A 55 -6.75 5.46 -1.01
N SER A 56 -5.52 5.02 -1.34
CA SER A 56 -4.44 4.86 -0.35
C SER A 56 -4.11 6.15 0.41
N GLY A 57 -4.25 7.32 -0.23
CA GLY A 57 -3.98 8.63 0.39
C GLY A 57 -4.86 8.96 1.61
N HIS A 58 -5.97 8.23 1.83
CA HIS A 58 -6.75 8.34 3.06
C HIS A 58 -6.03 7.74 4.28
N TRP A 59 -5.17 6.75 4.07
CA TRP A 59 -4.59 5.93 5.13
C TRP A 59 -3.08 6.16 5.33
N THR A 60 -2.35 6.43 4.26
CA THR A 60 -0.88 6.50 4.26
C THR A 60 -0.36 7.55 3.27
N GLY A 61 0.82 8.11 3.55
CA GLY A 61 1.63 8.80 2.56
C GLY A 61 2.39 7.82 1.67
N HIS A 62 3.06 8.35 0.65
CA HIS A 62 3.83 7.58 -0.34
C HIS A 62 5.16 8.26 -0.61
N TRP A 63 6.17 7.47 -1.00
CA TRP A 63 7.40 7.98 -1.59
C TRP A 63 7.64 7.31 -2.95
N PRO A 64 8.26 7.98 -3.94
CA PRO A 64 8.40 7.48 -5.30
C PRO A 64 9.27 6.22 -5.49
N GLY A 65 9.70 5.56 -4.41
CA GLY A 65 10.55 4.38 -4.45
C GLY A 65 12.04 4.69 -4.51
N ASP A 66 12.81 3.67 -4.88
CA ASP A 66 14.26 3.72 -4.96
C ASP A 66 14.76 4.58 -6.11
N ASN A 67 15.75 5.43 -5.85
CA ASN A 67 16.35 6.32 -6.83
C ASN A 67 17.88 6.32 -6.74
N TYR A 68 18.54 7.07 -7.63
CA TYR A 68 19.99 7.27 -7.60
C TYR A 68 20.34 8.74 -7.38
N SER A 69 21.50 9.00 -6.78
CA SER A 69 22.06 10.35 -6.59
C SER A 69 22.57 10.97 -7.91
N LYS A 70 21.67 11.15 -8.87
CA LYS A 70 21.91 11.72 -10.20
C LYS A 70 20.88 12.82 -10.48
N TRP A 71 21.29 13.88 -11.16
CA TRP A 71 20.42 15.02 -11.51
C TRP A 71 19.13 14.61 -12.24
N ALA A 72 19.19 13.58 -13.09
CA ALA A 72 18.01 13.06 -13.78
C ALA A 72 16.94 12.55 -12.81
N TYR A 73 17.33 11.82 -11.75
CA TYR A 73 16.39 11.29 -10.75
C TYR A 73 15.81 12.40 -9.87
N MET A 74 16.58 13.47 -9.63
CA MET A 74 16.04 14.68 -9.00
C MET A 74 14.93 15.30 -9.88
N ALA A 75 15.15 15.41 -11.19
CA ALA A 75 14.13 15.93 -12.10
C ALA A 75 12.88 15.03 -12.17
N HIS A 76 13.06 13.70 -12.18
CA HIS A 76 11.95 12.73 -12.19
C HIS A 76 11.05 12.83 -10.95
N SER A 77 11.58 13.28 -9.80
CA SER A 77 10.79 13.44 -8.58
C SER A 77 9.63 14.42 -8.73
N ILE A 78 9.77 15.46 -9.57
CA ILE A 78 8.73 16.46 -9.81
C ILE A 78 7.51 15.81 -10.45
N ALA A 79 7.71 15.04 -11.53
CA ALA A 79 6.64 14.33 -12.19
C ALA A 79 6.03 13.25 -11.29
N GLY A 80 6.85 12.52 -10.53
CA GLY A 80 6.39 11.50 -9.60
C GLY A 80 5.47 12.03 -8.52
N VAL A 81 5.78 13.19 -7.92
CA VAL A 81 4.95 13.81 -6.89
C VAL A 81 3.66 14.40 -7.46
N LEU A 82 3.69 14.98 -8.67
CA LEU A 82 2.49 15.56 -9.30
C LEU A 82 1.49 14.52 -9.82
N GLN A 83 1.97 13.30 -10.13
CA GLN A 83 1.11 12.21 -10.58
C GLN A 83 0.32 11.59 -9.42
N PHE A 84 0.87 11.63 -8.20
CA PHE A 84 0.32 10.97 -7.03
C PHE A 84 -0.82 11.78 -6.40
#